data_AF-A0A7C8AIW6-F1
#
_entry.id   AF-A0A7C8AIW6-F1
#
_cell.length_a   1.000
_cell.length_b   1.000
_cell.length_c   1.000
_cell.angle_alpha   90.00
_cell.angle_beta   90.00
_cell.angle_gamma   90.00
#
_symmetry.space_group_name_H-M   'P 1'
#
loop_
_entity.id
_entity.type
_entity.pdbx_description
1 polymer ?
#
loop_
_entity_poly.entity_id
_entity_poly.type
_entity_poly.pdbx_seq_one_letter_code
_entity_poly.pdbx_strand_id
1 'polypeptide(L)' 'AQAVDAQLAGQSSRVMLRIPQSKAGLVARLHQVGRVLEESYEDNAILVNVELDHAIESQFREFIACR' A
#
# COMPACT_ATOMS: atom_id res chain seq x y z
N ALA A 1 28.07 -4.77 2.98
CA ALA A 1 27.52 -4.27 1.71
C ALA A 1 26.10 -4.76 1.58
N GLN A 2 25.09 -3.87 1.58
CA GLN A 2 23.88 -4.08 0.80
C GLN A 2 23.13 -2.76 0.69
N ALA A 3 23.25 -2.16 -0.49
CA ALA A 3 22.50 -1.02 -0.94
C ALA A 3 21.16 -1.52 -1.48
N VAL A 4 20.07 -1.15 -0.81
CA VAL A 4 18.68 -1.21 -1.27
C VAL A 4 18.05 -0.01 -0.56
N ASP A 5 17.64 1.09 -1.17
CA ASP A 5 16.90 1.33 -2.39
C ASP A 5 17.23 2.77 -2.79
N ALA A 6 17.88 2.95 -3.93
CA ALA A 6 18.13 4.27 -4.50
C ALA A 6 17.65 4.28 -5.96
N GLN A 7 16.43 3.82 -6.22
CA GLN A 7 15.85 3.84 -7.55
C GLN A 7 14.35 4.04 -7.44
N LEU A 8 13.91 5.30 -7.49
CA LEU A 8 12.67 5.81 -8.08
C LEU A 8 12.47 7.22 -7.52
N ALA A 9 13.12 8.20 -8.13
CA ALA A 9 12.69 9.60 -8.05
C ALA A 9 11.44 9.84 -8.91
N GLY A 10 10.51 8.87 -8.92
CA GLY A 10 9.10 9.05 -9.23
C GLY A 10 8.41 9.26 -7.90
N GLN A 11 7.40 10.13 -7.83
CA GLN A 11 6.75 10.51 -6.57
C GLN A 11 6.07 9.30 -5.92
N SER A 12 6.80 8.50 -5.15
CA SER A 12 6.22 7.51 -4.27
C SER A 12 5.55 8.24 -3.11
N SER A 13 4.30 7.87 -2.86
CA SER A 13 3.51 8.40 -1.77
C SER A 13 3.21 7.28 -0.79
N ARG A 14 3.46 7.56 0.47
CA ARG A 14 3.04 6.70 1.56
C ARG A 14 1.56 6.95 1.81
N VAL A 15 0.76 5.89 1.75
CA VAL A 15 -0.68 5.98 1.97
C VAL A 15 -1.15 4.88 2.90
N MET A 16 -2.16 5.20 3.70
CA MET A 16 -2.83 4.23 4.55
C MET A 16 -4.12 3.79 3.87
N LEU A 17 -4.15 2.52 3.49
CA LEU A 17 -5.30 1.88 2.85
C LEU A 17 -6.12 1.13 3.88
N ARG A 18 -7.44 1.32 3.85
CA ARG A 18 -8.38 0.52 4.63
C ARG A 18 -9.14 -0.40 3.69
N ILE A 19 -8.71 -1.66 3.64
CA ILE A 19 -9.27 -2.66 2.74
C ILE A 19 -10.19 -3.57 3.54
N PRO A 20 -11.48 -3.71 3.19
CA PRO A 20 -12.35 -4.67 3.86
C PRO A 20 -11.83 -6.11 3.67
N GLN A 21 -11.96 -6.97 4.68
CA GLN A 21 -11.41 -8.33 4.63
C GLN A 21 -11.96 -9.16 3.46
N SER A 22 -13.19 -8.91 3.02
CA SER A 22 -13.76 -9.54 1.81
C SER A 22 -12.96 -9.24 0.54
N LYS A 23 -12.16 -8.17 0.54
CA LYS A 23 -11.24 -7.78 -0.55
C LYS A 23 -9.77 -8.04 -0.19
N ALA A 24 -9.45 -8.97 0.72
CA ALA A 24 -8.07 -9.31 1.11
C ALA A 24 -7.13 -9.64 -0.07
N GLY A 25 -7.66 -10.10 -1.21
CA GLY A 25 -6.89 -10.28 -2.44
C GLY A 25 -6.22 -8.99 -2.96
N LEU A 26 -6.75 -7.80 -2.62
CA LEU A 26 -6.11 -6.53 -2.93
C LEU A 26 -4.84 -6.31 -2.10
N VAL A 27 -4.80 -6.79 -0.85
CA VAL A 27 -3.61 -6.71 0.00
C VAL A 27 -2.47 -7.52 -0.62
N ALA A 28 -2.75 -8.74 -1.07
CA ALA A 28 -1.76 -9.54 -1.79
C ALA A 28 -1.23 -8.82 -3.04
N ARG A 29 -2.08 -8.07 -3.75
CA ARG A 29 -1.64 -7.25 -4.89
C ARG A 29 -0.74 -6.09 -4.44
N LEU A 30 -1.04 -5.42 -3.33
CA LEU A 30 -0.18 -4.37 -2.76
C LEU A 30 1.23 -4.90 -2.45
N HIS A 31 1.34 -6.12 -1.93
CA HIS A 31 2.63 -6.80 -1.71
C HIS A 31 3.41 -7.08 -3.01
N GLN A 32 2.76 -7.10 -4.17
CA GLN A 32 3.41 -7.32 -5.46
C GLN A 32 3.78 -6.03 -6.19
N VAL A 33 2.98 -4.97 -6.03
CA VAL A 33 3.13 -3.71 -6.79
C VAL A 33 3.72 -2.56 -5.97
N GLY A 34 3.82 -2.73 -4.65
CA GLY A 34 4.25 -1.69 -3.73
C GLY A 34 5.03 -2.26 -2.55
N ARG A 35 5.49 -1.35 -1.69
CA ARG A 35 6.23 -1.71 -0.49
C ARG A 35 5.34 -1.56 0.72
N VAL A 36 4.87 -2.69 1.25
CA VAL A 36 4.08 -2.71 2.48
C VAL A 36 5.01 -2.44 3.67
N LEU A 37 4.67 -1.41 4.44
CA LEU A 37 5.43 -0.95 5.60
C LEU A 37 4.83 -1.49 6.89
N GLU A 38 3.50 -1.55 6.96
CA GLU A 38 2.78 -2.04 8.14
C GLU A 38 1.41 -2.60 7.74
N GLU A 39 0.97 -3.65 8.43
CA GLU A 39 -0.34 -4.27 8.25
C GLU A 39 -0.98 -4.51 9.62
N SER A 40 -2.19 -4.01 9.80
CA SER A 40 -3.00 -4.21 11.01
C SER A 40 -4.38 -4.73 10.63
N TYR A 41 -4.89 -5.67 11.41
CA TYR A 41 -6.18 -6.30 11.18
C TYR A 41 -7.16 -5.78 12.24
N GLU A 42 -8.17 -5.02 11.80
CA GLU A 42 -9.13 -4.33 12.67
C GLU A 42 -10.55 -4.78 12.31
N ASP A 43 -11.17 -5.57 13.19
CA ASP A 43 -12.54 -6.14 13.09
C ASP A 43 -12.91 -6.74 11.73
N ASN A 44 -13.27 -5.89 10.76
CA ASN A 44 -13.76 -6.22 9.42
C ASN A 44 -12.90 -5.63 8.28
N ALA A 45 -11.79 -4.99 8.61
CA ALA A 45 -10.89 -4.34 7.67
C ALA A 45 -9.42 -4.67 7.97
N ILE A 46 -8.61 -4.46 6.97
CA ILE A 46 -7.16 -4.57 7.00
C ILE A 46 -6.65 -3.16 6.73
N LEU A 47 -5.99 -2.58 7.72
CA LEU A 47 -5.27 -1.33 7.59
C LEU A 47 -3.87 -1.66 7.09
N VAL A 48 -3.53 -1.15 5.91
CA VAL A 48 -2.24 -1.40 5.27
C VAL A 48 -1.57 -0.06 5.02
N ASN A 49 -0.43 0.15 5.66
CA ASN A 49 0.46 1.25 5.39
C ASN A 49 1.43 0.82 4.29
N VAL A 50 1.36 1.48 3.14
CA VAL A 50 2.11 1.06 1.95
C VAL A 50 2.69 2.28 1.25
N GLU A 51 3.89 2.10 0.72
CA GLU A 51 4.51 3.06 -0.19
C GLU A 51 4.26 2.61 -1.63
N LEU A 52 3.59 3.48 -2.39
CA LEU A 52 3.15 3.22 -3.76
C LEU A 52 3.61 4.34 -4.67
N ASP A 53 3.89 4.00 -5.93
CA ASP A 53 4.03 5.03 -6.97
C ASP A 53 2.67 5.69 -7.27
N HIS A 54 2.66 6.99 -7.58
CA HIS A 54 1.44 7.76 -7.81
C HIS A 54 0.55 7.19 -8.94
N ALA A 55 1.15 6.52 -9.94
CA ALA A 55 0.39 5.82 -10.99
C ALA A 55 -0.40 4.62 -10.45
N ILE A 56 0.14 3.94 -9.43
CA ILE A 56 -0.49 2.79 -8.78
C ILE A 56 -1.48 3.25 -7.73
N GLU A 57 -1.18 4.31 -6.98
CA GLU A 57 -2.08 4.92 -5.99
C GLU A 57 -3.47 5.19 -6.59
N SER A 58 -3.53 5.70 -7.82
CA SER A 58 -4.78 5.99 -8.53
C SER A 58 -5.71 4.77 -8.65
N GLN A 59 -5.17 3.55 -8.68
CA GLN A 59 -5.96 2.30 -8.73
C GLN A 59 -6.56 1.93 -7.37
N PHE A 60 -5.96 2.37 -6.27
CA PHE A 60 -6.38 2.06 -4.90
C PHE A 60 -7.08 3.22 -4.21
N ARG A 61 -7.35 4.31 -4.95
CA ARG A 61 -7.91 5.56 -4.42
C ARG A 61 -9.23 5.38 -3.66
N GLU A 62 -10.05 4.38 -4.00
CA GLU A 62 -11.30 4.09 -3.27
C GLU A 62 -11.05 3.61 -1.82
N PHE A 63 -9.87 3.08 -1.53
CA PHE A 63 -9.51 2.50 -0.23
C PHE A 63 -8.58 3.37 0.60
N ILE A 64 -8.13 4.52 0.08
CA ILE A 64 -7.23 5.43 0.81
C ILE A 64 -8.01 6.05 1.96
N ALA A 65 -7.63 5.67 3.18
CA ALA A 65 -8.23 6.18 4.41
C ALA A 65 -7.49 7.44 4.90
N CYS A 66 -6.16 7.48 4.72
CA CYS A 66 -5.34 8.62 5.13
C CYS A 66 -4.07 8.74 4.27
N ARG A 67 -3.56 9.97 4.11
CA ARG A 67 -2.30 10.31 3.45
C ARG A 67 -1.33 10.87 4.48
#